data_AF-A0AAV4PSX0-F1
#
_entry.id   AF-A0AAV4PSX0-F1
#
_cell.length_a   1.000
_cell.length_b   1.000
_cell.length_c   1.000
_cell.angle_alpha   90.00
_cell.angle_beta   90.00
_cell.angle_gamma   90.00
#
_symmetry.space_group_name_H-M   'P 1'
#
loop_
_entity.id
_entity.type
_entity.pdbx_description
1 polymer ?
#
loop_
_entity_poly.entity_id
_entity_poly.type
_entity_poly.pdbx_seq_one_letter_code
_entity_poly.pdbx_strand_id
1 'polypeptide(L)'
;MEDKIDFHLMPCLEQRALRTAAAFLWNQDDIRPLTTGFSFRSFIDDYSMKMWRTNIEDKVKEKVSRLLLPKRMKEEISLLIPPIGAEILKWKYYHNEFLNEKLFEFFLTRKLCWTSLGTIDYKKTAELLVRSPKLDIVNRYRLACVYCLRDDIQSLWESLPEEYQNLFYNKKDADGVRQQKLVVLWTYIIKGEERKLSNLIKADENNFTLNEFAFKFAALTGNKIATKYFFQRLTFEEREKLLLRIAKEVAYKHTIADAVPYRFRYFAFHRTCYSDVLVYLLTQLNGEEQKKIFQNSAYHILSCFQDWPWQELFLQTAEHMWNFLPEEYYEYLLTTLLENRNKCGYKYQEIFGTYWLQSPGTFKEYIIDKHRSIEFLYQLFKSKDAENIQLVLRDVSASDKERLIVSGTGVRVCHMFIFREEWHSLQLFIQKCTLSSEAVLRLKQDFAEFLESIYRAGQMRYRKRKWDRFYQILDDPGMVFIENGECSTTQVDGSSSNKRERVKKITDEKRSKRRKQQ
;
A
#
# COMPACT_ATOMS: atom_id res chain seq x y z
N MET A 1 -18.33 5.94 -27.13
CA MET A 1 -17.90 6.94 -26.13
C MET A 1 -16.94 6.22 -25.22
N GLU A 2 -15.68 6.63 -25.20
CA GLU A 2 -14.61 5.92 -24.49
C GLU A 2 -14.85 5.96 -22.97
N ASP A 3 -14.88 4.78 -22.33
CA ASP A 3 -14.87 4.60 -20.87
C ASP A 3 -13.50 4.99 -20.29
N LYS A 4 -13.11 6.26 -20.45
CA LYS A 4 -11.92 6.80 -19.78
C LYS A 4 -12.26 7.02 -18.31
N ILE A 5 -11.48 6.42 -17.42
CA ILE A 5 -11.61 6.67 -15.98
C ILE A 5 -10.99 8.03 -15.67
N ASP A 6 -11.73 8.87 -14.95
CA ASP A 6 -11.20 10.10 -14.37
C ASP A 6 -10.48 9.80 -13.07
N PHE A 7 -9.19 10.13 -13.04
CA PHE A 7 -8.34 9.97 -11.86
C PHE A 7 -8.15 11.28 -11.08
N HIS A 8 -8.99 12.29 -11.34
CA HIS A 8 -9.04 13.51 -10.55
C HIS A 8 -9.71 13.27 -9.20
N LEU A 9 -8.89 13.07 -8.16
CA LEU A 9 -9.40 12.96 -6.80
C LEU A 9 -9.81 14.33 -6.26
N MET A 10 -11.12 14.55 -6.13
CA MET A 10 -11.70 15.73 -5.50
C MET A 10 -12.61 15.31 -4.34
N PRO A 11 -12.08 15.20 -3.10
CA PRO A 11 -12.90 14.86 -1.95
C PRO A 11 -13.97 15.92 -1.69
N CYS A 12 -15.10 15.49 -1.12
CA CYS A 12 -16.16 16.42 -0.73
C CYS A 12 -15.66 17.47 0.27
N LEU A 13 -16.42 18.57 0.43
CA LEU A 13 -16.03 19.67 1.31
C LEU A 13 -15.80 19.20 2.76
N GLU A 14 -16.63 18.28 3.24
CA GLU A 14 -16.50 17.66 4.56
C GLU A 14 -15.16 16.95 4.71
N GLN A 15 -14.80 16.05 3.78
CA GLN A 15 -13.52 15.33 3.83
C GLN A 15 -12.32 16.26 3.74
N ARG A 16 -12.39 17.31 2.91
CA ARG A 16 -11.35 18.34 2.85
C ARG A 16 -11.21 19.08 4.17
N ALA A 17 -12.31 19.44 4.82
CA ALA A 17 -12.30 20.10 6.12
C ALA A 17 -11.71 19.20 7.21
N LEU A 18 -12.08 17.93 7.26
CA LEU A 18 -11.54 16.95 8.22
C LEU A 18 -10.04 16.75 8.04
N ARG A 19 -9.57 16.58 6.79
CA ARG A 19 -8.13 16.47 6.47
C ARG A 19 -7.36 17.74 6.84
N THR A 20 -7.95 18.91 6.59
CA THR A 20 -7.35 20.20 6.96
C THR A 20 -7.25 20.34 8.49
N ALA A 21 -8.28 19.95 9.23
CA ALA A 21 -8.26 19.95 10.69
C ALA A 21 -7.18 19.00 11.25
N ALA A 22 -7.08 17.79 10.71
CA ALA A 22 -6.04 16.83 11.08
C ALA A 22 -4.62 17.36 10.79
N ALA A 23 -4.38 17.94 9.61
CA ALA A 23 -3.11 18.57 9.26
C ALA A 23 -2.79 19.77 10.18
N PHE A 24 -3.80 20.55 10.57
CA PHE A 24 -3.63 21.64 11.53
C PHE A 24 -3.17 21.13 12.90
N LEU A 25 -3.73 20.03 13.39
CA LEU A 25 -3.32 19.43 14.67
C LEU A 25 -1.84 18.99 14.66
N TRP A 26 -1.38 18.39 13.56
CA TRP A 26 0.03 18.05 13.36
C TRP A 26 0.97 19.26 13.36
N ASN A 27 0.44 20.42 12.95
CA ASN A 27 1.19 21.67 12.87
C ASN A 27 1.17 22.50 14.16
N GLN A 28 0.57 22.04 15.26
CA GLN A 28 0.53 22.80 16.51
C GLN A 28 1.91 22.91 17.19
N ASP A 29 2.13 24.00 17.93
CA ASP A 29 3.46 24.35 18.45
C ASP A 29 4.00 23.39 19.52
N ASP A 30 3.16 22.60 20.16
CA ASP A 30 3.55 21.54 21.11
C ASP A 30 3.79 20.19 20.43
N ILE A 31 3.16 19.92 19.27
CA ILE A 31 3.37 18.71 18.48
C ILE A 31 4.59 18.84 17.57
N ARG A 32 4.76 20.01 16.94
CA ARG A 32 5.80 20.27 15.95
C ARG A 32 7.20 19.91 16.47
N PRO A 33 7.66 20.33 17.67
CA PRO A 33 8.98 19.97 18.18
C PRO A 33 9.18 18.45 18.32
N LEU A 34 8.12 17.71 18.65
CA LEU A 34 8.19 16.25 18.75
C LEU A 34 8.45 15.63 17.38
N THR A 35 7.71 16.06 16.34
CA THR A 35 7.92 15.58 14.96
C THR A 35 9.30 15.96 14.44
N THR A 36 9.77 17.14 14.80
CA THR A 36 11.07 17.66 14.42
C THR A 36 12.19 16.83 15.02
N GLY A 37 12.16 16.61 16.34
CA GLY A 37 13.18 15.86 17.08
C GLY A 37 13.12 14.34 16.91
N PHE A 38 12.09 13.81 16.25
CA PHE A 38 11.96 12.38 16.02
C PHE A 38 12.94 11.88 14.96
N SER A 39 13.95 11.11 15.36
CA SER A 39 14.87 10.43 14.46
C SER A 39 14.16 9.27 13.76
N PHE A 40 13.99 9.38 12.44
CA PHE A 40 13.38 8.34 11.62
C PHE A 40 14.34 7.88 10.53
N ARG A 41 14.69 6.60 10.53
CA ARG A 41 15.64 6.02 9.58
C ARG A 41 15.00 5.24 8.45
N SER A 42 13.87 4.56 8.69
CA SER A 42 13.24 3.71 7.69
C SER A 42 11.82 3.30 8.08
N PHE A 43 10.96 3.13 7.08
CA PHE A 43 9.61 2.56 7.24
C PHE A 43 9.60 1.05 7.52
N ILE A 44 10.75 0.38 7.37
CA ILE A 44 10.90 -1.05 7.69
C ILE A 44 11.19 -1.25 9.19
N ASP A 45 11.61 -0.20 9.90
CA ASP A 45 11.89 -0.28 11.32
C ASP A 45 10.60 -0.22 12.14
N ASP A 46 10.06 -1.41 12.45
CA ASP A 46 8.88 -1.60 13.29
C ASP A 46 9.02 -0.91 14.67
N TYR A 47 10.24 -0.83 15.22
CA TYR A 47 10.47 -0.16 16.50
C TYR A 47 10.29 1.35 16.37
N SER A 48 10.90 1.97 15.35
CA SER A 48 10.70 3.40 15.07
C SER A 48 9.24 3.72 14.79
N MET A 49 8.55 2.91 13.98
CA MET A 49 7.12 3.10 13.71
C MET A 49 6.26 2.97 14.97
N LYS A 50 6.57 2.00 15.84
CA LYS A 50 5.89 1.86 17.13
C LYS A 50 6.12 3.09 18.01
N MET A 51 7.35 3.58 18.10
CA MET A 51 7.70 4.78 18.87
C MET A 51 7.03 6.03 18.33
N TRP A 52 6.93 6.19 17.01
CA TRP A 52 6.19 7.28 16.38
C TRP A 52 4.71 7.27 16.80
N ARG A 53 4.07 6.10 16.72
CA ARG A 53 2.67 5.92 17.13
C ARG A 53 2.46 6.28 18.61
N THR A 54 3.25 5.67 19.50
CA THR A 54 3.04 5.82 20.95
C THR A 54 3.41 7.20 21.47
N ASN A 55 4.45 7.82 20.92
CA ASN A 55 5.01 9.05 21.51
C ASN A 55 4.47 10.32 20.87
N ILE A 56 3.96 10.22 19.63
CA ILE A 56 3.57 11.38 18.83
C ILE A 56 2.14 11.24 18.32
N GLU A 57 1.79 10.18 17.57
CA GLU A 57 0.42 10.05 17.04
C GLU A 57 -0.64 10.00 18.15
N ASP A 58 -0.38 9.27 19.23
CA ASP A 58 -1.32 9.15 20.35
C ASP A 58 -1.54 10.50 21.06
N LYS A 59 -0.51 11.36 21.12
CA LYS A 59 -0.68 12.73 21.62
C LYS A 59 -1.57 13.54 20.70
N VAL A 60 -1.39 13.44 19.38
CA VAL A 60 -2.26 14.14 18.42
C VAL A 60 -3.71 13.65 18.55
N LYS A 61 -3.94 12.33 18.68
CA LYS A 61 -5.26 11.74 18.93
C LYS A 61 -5.87 12.20 20.26
N GLU A 62 -5.08 12.33 21.31
CA GLU A 62 -5.53 12.92 22.57
C GLU A 62 -6.02 14.35 22.38
N LYS A 63 -5.38 15.14 21.52
CA LYS A 63 -5.88 16.48 21.19
C LYS A 63 -7.20 16.43 20.43
N VAL A 64 -7.38 15.46 19.53
CA VAL A 64 -8.67 15.23 18.85
C VAL A 64 -9.79 14.98 19.86
N SER A 65 -9.53 14.17 20.89
CA SER A 65 -10.55 13.85 21.91
C SER A 65 -11.00 15.08 22.71
N ARG A 66 -10.10 16.06 22.89
CA ARG A 66 -10.34 17.33 23.58
C ARG A 66 -11.05 18.40 22.73
N LEU A 67 -11.16 18.22 21.41
CA LEU A 67 -11.86 19.19 20.56
C LEU A 67 -13.34 19.30 20.96
N LEU A 68 -13.95 20.47 20.80
CA LEU A 68 -15.38 20.67 21.03
C LEU A 68 -16.18 20.31 19.76
N LEU A 69 -16.06 19.06 19.33
CA LEU A 69 -16.70 18.53 18.11
C LEU A 69 -17.61 17.34 18.43
N PRO A 70 -18.60 17.04 17.59
CA PRO A 70 -19.38 15.81 17.67
C PRO A 70 -18.50 14.55 17.66
N LYS A 71 -18.92 13.51 18.37
CA LYS A 71 -18.19 12.23 18.50
C LYS A 71 -17.78 11.66 17.14
N ARG A 72 -18.72 11.61 16.19
CA ARG A 72 -18.46 11.12 14.82
C ARG A 72 -17.32 11.86 14.14
N MET A 73 -17.29 13.20 14.21
CA MET A 73 -16.22 13.98 13.61
C MET A 73 -14.87 13.73 14.27
N LYS A 74 -14.84 13.55 15.61
CA LYS A 74 -13.61 13.17 16.31
C LYS A 74 -13.10 11.82 15.85
N GLU A 75 -13.98 10.85 15.66
CA GLU A 75 -13.62 9.52 15.15
C GLU A 75 -13.05 9.62 13.72
N GLU A 76 -13.71 10.37 12.83
CA GLU A 76 -13.23 10.57 11.45
C GLU A 76 -11.87 11.29 11.40
N ILE A 77 -11.67 12.36 12.20
CA ILE A 77 -10.36 13.02 12.33
C ILE A 77 -9.32 12.05 12.89
N SER A 78 -9.68 11.24 13.88
CA SER A 78 -8.76 10.27 14.50
C SER A 78 -8.22 9.25 13.50
N LEU A 79 -9.06 8.84 12.54
CA LEU A 79 -8.67 7.93 11.44
C LEU A 79 -7.72 8.61 10.44
N LEU A 80 -7.74 9.94 10.34
CA LEU A 80 -6.86 10.71 9.45
C LEU A 80 -5.50 11.05 10.08
N ILE A 81 -5.34 10.91 11.40
CA ILE A 81 -4.08 11.24 12.07
C ILE A 81 -2.91 10.38 11.57
N PRO A 82 -2.98 9.03 11.52
CA PRO A 82 -1.86 8.22 11.07
C PRO A 82 -1.41 8.48 9.63
N PRO A 83 -2.30 8.51 8.59
CA PRO A 83 -1.85 8.72 7.22
C PRO A 83 -1.23 10.12 7.02
N ILE A 84 -1.77 11.16 7.66
CA ILE A 84 -1.20 12.52 7.60
C ILE A 84 0.14 12.58 8.33
N GLY A 85 0.28 11.93 9.49
CA GLY A 85 1.56 11.81 10.18
C GLY A 85 2.62 11.09 9.34
N ALA A 86 2.21 10.04 8.62
CA ALA A 86 3.10 9.31 7.72
C ALA A 86 3.63 10.20 6.58
N GLU A 87 2.89 11.20 6.10
CA GLU A 87 3.40 12.16 5.11
C GLU A 87 4.61 12.96 5.64
N ILE A 88 4.60 13.33 6.91
CA ILE A 88 5.74 13.99 7.57
C ILE A 88 6.95 13.06 7.56
N LEU A 89 6.77 11.79 7.92
CA LEU A 89 7.85 10.80 7.89
C LEU A 89 8.37 10.56 6.48
N LYS A 90 7.51 10.52 5.46
CA LYS A 90 7.91 10.36 4.05
C LYS A 90 8.77 11.53 3.59
N TRP A 91 8.33 12.74 3.92
CA TRP A 91 9.06 13.95 3.65
C TRP A 91 10.43 13.95 4.33
N LYS A 92 10.51 13.60 5.62
CA LYS A 92 11.80 13.49 6.34
C LYS A 92 12.71 12.44 5.72
N TYR A 93 12.20 11.22 5.54
CA TYR A 93 12.95 10.08 5.02
C TYR A 93 13.58 10.40 3.66
N TYR A 94 12.78 10.93 2.72
CA TYR A 94 13.29 11.22 1.38
C TYR A 94 14.41 12.25 1.39
N HIS A 95 14.27 13.32 2.19
CA HIS A 95 15.22 14.43 2.17
C HIS A 95 16.46 14.18 3.03
N ASN A 96 16.35 13.41 4.11
CA ASN A 96 17.48 13.04 4.95
C ASN A 96 18.55 12.24 4.21
N GLU A 97 18.16 11.47 3.18
CA GLU A 97 19.10 10.62 2.43
C GLU A 97 20.09 11.40 1.55
N PHE A 98 19.74 12.61 1.10
CA PHE A 98 20.58 13.40 0.19
C PHE A 98 20.90 14.84 0.64
N LEU A 99 20.34 15.30 1.76
CA LEU A 99 20.64 16.60 2.35
C LEU A 99 21.51 16.40 3.60
N ASN A 100 22.69 17.01 3.62
CA ASN A 100 23.83 16.56 4.41
C ASN A 100 23.96 17.23 5.80
N GLU A 101 22.88 17.44 6.55
CA GLU A 101 23.00 18.14 7.84
C GLU A 101 22.02 17.69 8.92
N LYS A 102 22.52 17.54 10.15
CA LYS A 102 21.67 17.36 11.34
C LYS A 102 20.75 18.56 11.61
N LEU A 103 21.20 19.78 11.26
CA LEU A 103 20.39 20.99 11.35
C LEU A 103 19.20 20.97 10.37
N PHE A 104 19.29 20.16 9.32
CA PHE A 104 18.28 20.09 8.29
C PHE A 104 16.99 19.41 8.75
N GLU A 105 17.07 18.39 9.62
CA GLU A 105 15.90 17.76 10.23
C GLU A 105 15.02 18.79 10.97
N PHE A 106 15.66 19.82 11.53
CA PHE A 106 14.97 20.90 12.22
C PHE A 106 14.13 21.77 11.27
N PHE A 107 14.63 22.04 10.06
CA PHE A 107 13.96 22.92 9.11
C PHE A 107 12.87 22.20 8.30
N LEU A 108 13.05 20.92 8.01
CA LEU A 108 12.15 20.14 7.16
C LEU A 108 10.70 20.12 7.65
N THR A 109 10.48 20.18 8.96
CA THR A 109 9.15 20.01 9.56
C THR A 109 8.50 21.31 10.01
N ARG A 110 9.23 22.44 10.00
CA ARG A 110 8.69 23.72 10.50
C ARG A 110 7.76 24.45 9.54
N LYS A 111 7.90 24.21 8.23
CA LYS A 111 7.17 24.93 7.17
C LYS A 111 6.53 23.98 6.17
N LEU A 112 5.83 22.97 6.65
CA LEU A 112 5.09 22.05 5.79
C LEU A 112 3.84 22.75 5.24
N CYS A 113 3.76 22.85 3.91
CA CYS A 113 2.55 23.23 3.22
C CYS A 113 1.71 21.98 2.99
N TRP A 114 0.40 22.05 3.28
CA TRP A 114 -0.52 20.93 3.12
C TRP A 114 -1.46 21.15 1.93
N THR A 115 -1.75 20.08 1.21
CA THR A 115 -2.80 20.04 0.17
C THR A 115 -4.16 19.80 0.82
N SER A 116 -5.24 20.05 0.07
CA SER A 116 -6.60 19.69 0.49
C SER A 116 -6.83 18.19 0.61
N LEU A 117 -5.92 17.37 0.07
CA LEU A 117 -5.98 15.92 0.18
C LEU A 117 -5.37 15.39 1.47
N GLY A 118 -4.79 16.26 2.32
CA GLY A 118 -4.07 15.81 3.53
C GLY A 118 -2.70 15.22 3.21
N THR A 119 -2.07 15.67 2.13
CA THR A 119 -0.67 15.37 1.80
C THR A 119 0.17 16.63 1.85
N ILE A 120 1.49 16.50 1.91
CA ILE A 120 2.37 17.68 1.84
C ILE A 120 2.39 18.19 0.39
N ASP A 121 2.29 19.50 0.20
CA ASP A 121 2.57 20.14 -1.07
C ASP A 121 4.09 20.27 -1.20
N TYR A 122 4.71 19.26 -1.82
CA TYR A 122 6.16 19.15 -1.91
C TYR A 122 6.77 20.36 -2.63
N LYS A 123 6.09 20.88 -3.66
CA LYS A 123 6.60 22.03 -4.45
C LYS A 123 6.57 23.29 -3.60
N LYS A 124 5.42 23.64 -3.01
CA LYS A 124 5.32 24.86 -2.18
C LYS A 124 6.20 24.77 -0.94
N THR A 125 6.30 23.60 -0.32
CA THR A 125 7.19 23.37 0.81
C THR A 125 8.64 23.59 0.41
N ALA A 126 9.08 23.03 -0.73
CA ALA A 126 10.41 23.26 -1.27
C ALA A 126 10.67 24.73 -1.60
N GLU A 127 9.73 25.44 -2.24
CA GLU A 127 9.85 26.88 -2.53
C GLU A 127 10.07 27.70 -1.25
N LEU A 128 9.34 27.41 -0.17
CA LEU A 128 9.53 28.10 1.12
C LEU A 128 10.88 27.81 1.75
N LEU A 129 11.39 26.59 1.62
CA LEU A 129 12.70 26.20 2.14
C LEU A 129 13.83 26.81 1.31
N VAL A 130 13.69 26.78 -0.02
CA VAL A 130 14.66 27.35 -0.97
C VAL A 130 14.76 28.86 -0.84
N ARG A 131 13.73 29.57 -0.36
CA ARG A 131 13.81 31.01 -0.07
C ARG A 131 14.34 31.34 1.32
N SER A 132 14.49 30.35 2.19
CA SER A 132 14.93 30.56 3.57
C SER A 132 16.45 30.74 3.63
N PRO A 133 16.95 31.89 4.13
CA PRO A 133 18.40 32.09 4.30
C PRO A 133 18.99 31.21 5.42
N LYS A 134 18.14 30.59 6.24
CA LYS A 134 18.56 29.64 7.29
C LYS A 134 19.03 28.30 6.73
N LEU A 135 18.68 28.00 5.49
CA LEU A 135 19.18 26.81 4.79
C LEU A 135 20.43 27.20 4.01
N ASP A 136 21.48 26.37 4.10
CA ASP A 136 22.70 26.59 3.36
C ASP A 136 22.45 26.59 1.85
N ILE A 137 23.29 27.32 1.13
CA ILE A 137 23.13 27.53 -0.31
C ILE A 137 23.21 26.23 -1.11
N VAL A 138 23.98 25.25 -0.64
CA VAL A 138 24.17 23.95 -1.31
C VAL A 138 22.88 23.14 -1.27
N ASN A 139 22.25 23.03 -0.09
CA ASN A 139 20.98 22.33 0.06
C ASN A 139 19.82 23.10 -0.59
N ARG A 140 19.84 24.43 -0.59
CA ARG A 140 18.88 25.24 -1.37
C ARG A 140 18.97 24.91 -2.86
N TYR A 141 20.19 24.88 -3.42
CA TYR A 141 20.40 24.51 -4.83
C TYR A 141 19.91 23.07 -5.12
N ARG A 142 20.26 22.10 -4.26
CA ARG A 142 19.80 20.71 -4.41
C ARG A 142 18.27 20.60 -4.43
N LEU A 143 17.58 21.26 -3.48
CA LEU A 143 16.12 21.29 -3.44
C LEU A 143 15.53 21.94 -4.69
N ALA A 144 16.08 23.09 -5.11
CA ALA A 144 15.62 23.77 -6.32
C ALA A 144 15.70 22.86 -7.55
N CYS A 145 16.80 22.12 -7.71
CA CYS A 145 16.98 21.13 -8.78
C CYS A 145 15.97 19.97 -8.70
N VAL A 146 15.81 19.35 -7.53
CA VAL A 146 14.90 18.21 -7.33
C VAL A 146 13.44 18.60 -7.62
N TYR A 147 13.05 19.83 -7.27
CA TYR A 147 11.69 20.32 -7.47
C TYR A 147 11.50 21.20 -8.71
N CYS A 148 12.50 21.23 -9.60
CA CYS A 148 12.47 21.97 -10.86
C CYS A 148 12.10 23.46 -10.70
N LEU A 149 12.63 24.12 -9.67
CA LEU A 149 12.39 25.54 -9.37
C LEU A 149 13.30 26.45 -10.22
N ARG A 150 13.07 26.46 -11.54
CA ARG A 150 13.97 27.02 -12.56
C ARG A 150 14.57 28.39 -12.21
N ASP A 151 13.76 29.32 -11.74
CA ASP A 151 14.21 30.69 -11.43
C ASP A 151 15.17 30.72 -10.23
N ASP A 152 14.90 29.90 -9.21
CA ASP A 152 15.78 29.72 -8.06
C ASP A 152 17.06 28.96 -8.46
N ILE A 153 16.98 27.97 -9.35
CA ILE A 153 18.13 27.16 -9.77
C ILE A 153 19.22 28.06 -10.37
N GLN A 154 18.87 28.96 -11.30
CA GLN A 154 19.85 29.85 -11.95
C GLN A 154 20.52 30.78 -10.95
N SER A 155 19.73 31.49 -10.14
CA SER A 155 20.24 32.46 -9.17
C SER A 155 21.09 31.82 -8.07
N LEU A 156 20.71 30.61 -7.63
CA LEU A 156 21.49 29.84 -6.65
C LEU A 156 22.79 29.32 -7.25
N TRP A 157 22.79 28.89 -8.51
CA TRP A 157 24.01 28.43 -9.19
C TRP A 157 25.06 29.55 -9.27
N GLU A 158 24.65 30.75 -9.69
CA GLU A 158 25.54 31.93 -9.78
C GLU A 158 26.11 32.33 -8.42
N SER A 159 25.34 32.13 -7.36
CA SER A 159 25.74 32.43 -5.98
C SER A 159 26.55 31.31 -5.32
N LEU A 160 26.62 30.12 -5.94
CA LEU A 160 27.25 28.94 -5.36
C LEU A 160 28.78 29.07 -5.43
N PRO A 161 29.53 28.79 -4.34
CA PRO A 161 30.99 28.81 -4.38
C PRO A 161 31.55 27.83 -5.43
N GLU A 162 32.66 28.20 -6.06
CA GLU A 162 33.28 27.44 -7.17
C GLU A 162 33.60 25.98 -6.78
N GLU A 163 34.02 25.74 -5.54
CA GLU A 163 34.25 24.39 -4.98
C GLU A 163 33.01 23.49 -5.14
N TYR A 164 31.83 23.99 -4.78
CA TYR A 164 30.58 23.24 -4.89
C TYR A 164 30.07 23.16 -6.33
N GLN A 165 30.31 24.18 -7.17
CA GLN A 165 30.02 24.11 -8.60
C GLN A 165 30.82 22.97 -9.26
N ASN A 166 32.11 22.86 -8.92
CA ASN A 166 32.99 21.79 -9.40
C ASN A 166 32.53 20.43 -8.90
N LEU A 167 32.15 20.33 -7.62
CA LEU A 167 31.59 19.11 -7.01
C LEU A 167 30.37 18.59 -7.78
N PHE A 168 29.43 19.48 -8.13
CA PHE A 168 28.21 19.07 -8.82
C PHE A 168 28.39 18.75 -10.30
N TYR A 169 29.46 19.25 -10.89
CA TYR A 169 29.76 19.09 -12.31
C TYR A 169 30.69 17.87 -12.58
N ASN A 170 31.50 17.44 -11.61
CA ASN A 170 32.49 16.38 -11.82
C ASN A 170 31.94 14.99 -11.45
N LYS A 171 31.60 14.18 -12.46
CA LYS A 171 31.01 12.83 -12.26
C LYS A 171 31.95 11.85 -11.52
N LYS A 172 33.28 12.05 -11.56
CA LYS A 172 34.25 11.19 -10.87
C LYS A 172 34.11 11.23 -9.34
N ASP A 173 33.57 12.32 -8.79
CA ASP A 173 33.30 12.48 -7.36
C ASP A 173 31.83 12.17 -6.98
N ALA A 174 30.96 11.88 -7.96
CA ALA A 174 29.56 11.56 -7.72
C ALA A 174 29.36 10.20 -7.01
N ASP A 175 30.36 9.32 -7.04
CA ASP A 175 30.37 8.10 -6.21
C ASP A 175 30.80 8.41 -4.76
N GLY A 176 31.54 9.50 -4.53
CA GLY A 176 31.93 9.98 -3.20
C GLY A 176 30.90 10.90 -2.54
N VAL A 177 30.12 11.64 -3.34
CA VAL A 177 29.06 12.55 -2.90
C VAL A 177 27.74 12.00 -3.38
N ARG A 178 26.85 11.57 -2.45
CA ARG A 178 25.49 11.08 -2.74
C ARG A 178 24.65 12.12 -3.50
N GLN A 179 24.85 12.27 -4.81
CA GLN A 179 24.25 13.33 -5.60
C GLN A 179 23.04 12.82 -6.38
N GLN A 180 21.90 13.48 -6.19
CA GLN A 180 20.68 13.21 -6.95
C GLN A 180 20.91 13.47 -8.44
N LYS A 181 20.56 12.53 -9.33
CA LYS A 181 20.80 12.70 -10.78
C LYS A 181 20.10 13.93 -11.38
N LEU A 182 18.97 14.37 -10.79
CA LEU A 182 18.32 15.62 -11.20
C LEU A 182 19.22 16.85 -10.97
N VAL A 183 20.03 16.86 -9.90
CA VAL A 183 21.01 17.93 -9.66
C VAL A 183 22.08 17.93 -10.74
N VAL A 184 22.58 16.75 -11.11
CA VAL A 184 23.55 16.60 -12.22
C VAL A 184 22.93 17.10 -13.53
N LEU A 185 21.72 16.65 -13.84
CA LEU A 185 20.98 17.03 -15.05
C LEU A 185 20.83 18.56 -15.15
N TRP A 186 20.34 19.21 -14.11
CA TRP A 186 20.19 20.66 -14.06
C TRP A 186 21.52 21.41 -14.18
N THR A 187 22.58 20.88 -13.56
CA THR A 187 23.92 21.49 -13.62
C THR A 187 24.44 21.55 -15.06
N TYR A 188 24.26 20.48 -15.84
CA TYR A 188 24.64 20.50 -17.27
C TYR A 188 23.73 21.38 -18.13
N ILE A 189 22.43 21.44 -17.82
CA ILE A 189 21.46 22.31 -18.52
C ILE A 189 21.86 23.79 -18.36
N ILE A 190 22.15 24.22 -17.12
CA ILE A 190 22.53 25.62 -16.84
C ILE A 190 23.84 26.02 -17.53
N LYS A 191 24.82 25.11 -17.58
CA LYS A 191 26.09 25.37 -18.27
C LYS A 191 25.97 25.35 -19.80
N GLY A 192 24.79 25.03 -20.36
CA GLY A 192 24.57 24.93 -21.79
C GLY A 192 25.28 23.73 -22.44
N GLU A 193 25.66 22.73 -21.65
CA GLU A 193 26.48 21.60 -22.09
C GLU A 193 25.67 20.31 -22.33
N GLU A 194 24.46 20.47 -22.86
CA GLU A 194 23.50 19.37 -23.09
C GLU A 194 24.06 18.25 -23.98
N ARG A 195 25.01 18.57 -24.87
CA ARG A 195 25.71 17.57 -25.71
C ARG A 195 26.55 16.60 -24.88
N LYS A 196 27.28 17.08 -23.86
CA LYS A 196 28.07 16.21 -22.99
C LYS A 196 27.17 15.30 -22.16
N LEU A 197 26.07 15.86 -21.65
CA LEU A 197 25.06 15.09 -20.93
C LEU A 197 24.40 14.05 -21.83
N SER A 198 24.10 14.39 -23.08
CA SER A 198 23.56 13.45 -24.06
C SER A 198 24.49 12.26 -24.31
N ASN A 199 25.80 12.49 -24.39
CA ASN A 199 26.78 11.40 -24.52
C ASN A 199 26.81 10.50 -23.28
N LEU A 200 26.66 11.08 -22.08
CA LEU A 200 26.56 10.33 -20.83
C LEU A 200 25.28 9.47 -20.77
N ILE A 201 24.18 9.97 -21.30
CA ILE A 201 22.88 9.27 -21.35
C ILE A 201 22.91 8.13 -22.39
N LYS A 202 23.47 8.37 -23.57
CA LYS A 202 23.53 7.40 -24.68
C LYS A 202 24.38 6.16 -24.38
N ALA A 203 25.34 6.27 -23.47
CA ALA A 203 26.12 5.13 -23.01
C ALA A 203 25.30 4.13 -22.17
N ASP A 204 24.15 4.55 -21.64
CA ASP A 204 23.35 3.79 -20.66
C ASP A 204 22.03 3.28 -21.26
N GLU A 205 21.37 4.03 -22.17
CA GLU A 205 20.04 3.66 -22.68
C GLU A 205 19.75 4.11 -24.14
N ASN A 206 18.98 3.27 -24.87
CA ASN A 206 18.52 3.39 -26.28
C ASN A 206 18.13 4.81 -26.77
N ASN A 207 19.10 5.60 -27.23
CA ASN A 207 18.90 6.84 -28.03
C ASN A 207 17.83 7.81 -27.49
N PHE A 208 17.74 8.02 -26.17
CA PHE A 208 16.82 9.03 -25.62
C PHE A 208 17.31 10.46 -25.87
N THR A 209 16.37 11.37 -26.11
CA THR A 209 16.62 12.81 -25.95
C THR A 209 16.80 13.15 -24.47
N LEU A 210 17.33 14.34 -24.19
CA LEU A 210 17.51 14.83 -22.83
C LEU A 210 16.19 14.87 -22.05
N ASN A 211 15.11 15.35 -22.67
CA ASN A 211 13.80 15.43 -22.04
C ASN A 211 13.19 14.03 -21.84
N GLU A 212 13.33 13.11 -22.81
CA GLU A 212 12.90 11.72 -22.66
C GLU A 212 13.57 11.06 -21.45
N PHE A 213 14.89 11.21 -21.34
CA PHE A 213 15.67 10.66 -20.21
C PHE A 213 15.25 11.30 -18.87
N ALA A 214 15.16 12.63 -18.81
CA ALA A 214 14.80 13.35 -17.59
C ALA A 214 13.37 12.99 -17.12
N PHE A 215 12.42 12.87 -18.06
CA PHE A 215 11.06 12.44 -17.78
C PHE A 215 11.02 11.01 -17.23
N LYS A 216 11.65 10.06 -17.93
CA LYS A 216 11.74 8.66 -17.48
C LYS A 216 12.37 8.58 -16.10
N PHE A 217 13.51 9.25 -15.90
CA PHE A 217 14.20 9.23 -14.62
C PHE A 217 13.35 9.80 -13.48
N ALA A 218 12.72 10.97 -13.69
CA ALA A 218 11.85 11.59 -12.69
C ALA A 218 10.67 10.68 -12.33
N ALA A 219 10.03 10.06 -13.33
CA ALA A 219 8.92 9.14 -13.10
C ALA A 219 9.36 7.89 -12.33
N LEU A 220 10.46 7.26 -12.76
CA LEU A 220 10.99 6.03 -12.17
C LEU A 220 11.73 6.23 -10.84
N THR A 221 11.85 7.47 -10.37
CA THR A 221 12.27 7.78 -9.00
C THR A 221 11.09 8.13 -8.10
N GLY A 222 9.89 8.37 -8.64
CA GLY A 222 8.71 8.79 -7.87
C GLY A 222 8.57 10.32 -7.72
N ASN A 223 9.32 11.12 -8.49
CA ASN A 223 9.25 12.58 -8.40
C ASN A 223 8.14 13.16 -9.29
N LYS A 224 6.90 13.20 -8.79
CA LYS A 224 5.75 13.76 -9.52
C LYS A 224 5.97 15.16 -10.08
N ILE A 225 6.67 16.03 -9.36
CA ILE A 225 6.88 17.42 -9.78
C ILE A 225 7.82 17.48 -10.98
N ALA A 226 8.96 16.81 -10.89
CA ALA A 226 9.90 16.70 -12.01
C ALA A 226 9.27 15.94 -13.20
N THR A 227 8.50 14.88 -12.95
CA THR A 227 7.77 14.16 -14.00
C THR A 227 6.85 15.10 -14.77
N LYS A 228 6.04 15.91 -14.08
CA LYS A 228 5.17 16.91 -14.71
C LYS A 228 5.97 17.92 -15.53
N TYR A 229 7.05 18.44 -14.94
CA TYR A 229 7.90 19.44 -15.58
C TYR A 229 8.50 18.93 -16.88
N PHE A 230 9.14 17.75 -16.88
CA PHE A 230 9.76 17.20 -18.07
C PHE A 230 8.74 16.65 -19.08
N PHE A 231 7.59 16.14 -18.63
CA PHE A 231 6.51 15.72 -19.53
C PHE A 231 6.02 16.88 -20.42
N GLN A 232 5.85 18.07 -19.85
CA GLN A 232 5.44 19.26 -20.60
C GLN A 232 6.44 19.67 -21.69
N ARG A 233 7.70 19.24 -21.57
CA ARG A 233 8.79 19.54 -22.52
C ARG A 233 8.98 18.45 -23.58
N LEU A 234 8.29 17.33 -23.46
CA LEU A 234 8.30 16.29 -24.50
C LEU A 234 7.50 16.76 -25.72
N THR A 235 7.95 16.39 -26.92
CA THR A 235 7.18 16.52 -28.16
C THR A 235 5.98 15.58 -28.16
N PHE A 236 5.08 15.73 -29.13
CA PHE A 236 3.93 14.84 -29.27
C PHE A 236 4.35 13.39 -29.49
N GLU A 237 5.31 13.17 -30.40
CA GLU A 237 5.83 11.85 -30.77
C GLU A 237 6.55 11.18 -29.59
N GLU A 238 7.32 11.95 -28.82
CA GLU A 238 7.99 11.46 -27.61
C GLU A 238 6.96 11.01 -26.56
N ARG A 239 5.85 11.74 -26.39
CA ARG A 239 4.78 11.38 -25.44
C ARG A 239 4.09 10.09 -25.87
N GLU A 240 3.69 9.98 -27.14
CA GLU A 240 3.02 8.80 -27.68
C GLU A 240 3.88 7.54 -27.52
N LYS A 241 5.19 7.67 -27.77
CA LYS A 241 6.17 6.58 -27.63
C LYS A 241 6.40 6.16 -26.17
N LEU A 242 6.44 7.10 -25.22
CA LEU A 242 6.92 6.83 -23.87
C LEU A 242 5.84 6.63 -22.82
N LEU A 243 4.72 7.36 -22.92
CA LEU A 243 3.81 7.55 -21.80
C LEU A 243 3.27 6.22 -21.26
N LEU A 244 2.74 5.36 -22.13
CA LEU A 244 2.22 4.05 -21.75
C LEU A 244 3.31 3.16 -21.13
N ARG A 245 4.52 3.16 -21.72
CA ARG A 245 5.64 2.36 -21.23
C ARG A 245 6.08 2.80 -19.84
N ILE A 246 6.26 4.11 -19.63
CA ILE A 246 6.70 4.65 -18.34
C ILE A 246 5.62 4.44 -17.28
N ALA A 247 4.34 4.58 -17.61
CA ALA A 247 3.26 4.28 -16.67
C ALA A 247 3.32 2.80 -16.18
N LYS A 248 3.56 1.85 -17.09
CA LYS A 248 3.77 0.43 -16.72
C LYS A 248 4.97 0.23 -15.81
N GLU A 249 6.11 0.82 -16.17
CA GLU A 249 7.34 0.71 -15.39
C GLU A 249 7.18 1.33 -14.00
N VAL A 250 6.48 2.45 -13.87
CA VAL A 250 6.16 3.08 -12.57
C VAL A 250 5.26 2.18 -11.71
N ALA A 251 4.20 1.62 -12.30
CA ALA A 251 3.31 0.70 -11.58
C ALA A 251 4.08 -0.56 -11.10
N TYR A 252 4.92 -1.13 -11.95
CA TYR A 252 5.76 -2.27 -11.57
C TYR A 252 6.74 -1.89 -10.45
N LYS A 253 7.44 -0.76 -10.58
CA LYS A 253 8.38 -0.26 -9.56
C LYS A 253 7.72 -0.07 -8.20
N HIS A 254 6.49 0.43 -8.18
CA HIS A 254 5.72 0.56 -6.93
C HIS A 254 5.64 -0.78 -6.19
N THR A 255 5.26 -1.86 -6.87
CA THR A 255 5.05 -3.16 -6.22
C THR A 255 6.33 -3.81 -5.69
N ILE A 256 7.48 -3.54 -6.32
CA ILE A 256 8.76 -4.10 -5.87
C ILE A 256 9.53 -3.16 -4.94
N ALA A 257 9.06 -1.92 -4.72
CA ALA A 257 9.78 -0.91 -3.94
C ALA A 257 10.13 -1.40 -2.53
N ASP A 258 9.26 -2.21 -1.92
CA ASP A 258 9.47 -2.77 -0.58
C ASP A 258 10.41 -3.98 -0.55
N ALA A 259 10.60 -4.67 -1.69
CA ALA A 259 11.47 -5.83 -1.82
C ALA A 259 12.94 -5.45 -2.11
N VAL A 260 13.20 -4.24 -2.61
CA VAL A 260 14.57 -3.79 -2.93
C VAL A 260 15.36 -3.58 -1.63
N PRO A 261 16.53 -4.25 -1.45
CA PRO A 261 17.37 -4.08 -0.28
C PRO A 261 17.75 -2.61 -0.06
N TYR A 262 17.82 -2.16 1.20
CA TYR A 262 18.07 -0.77 1.59
C TYR A 262 19.29 -0.14 0.87
N ARG A 263 20.33 -0.93 0.62
CA ARG A 263 21.56 -0.52 -0.08
C ARG A 263 21.37 -0.14 -1.56
N PHE A 264 20.19 -0.35 -2.13
CA PHE A 264 19.86 0.09 -3.50
C PHE A 264 18.78 1.19 -3.52
N ARG A 265 18.31 1.66 -2.36
CA ARG A 265 17.26 2.70 -2.26
C ARG A 265 17.77 4.13 -2.22
N TYR A 266 19.09 4.36 -2.31
CA TYR A 266 19.73 5.65 -2.04
C TYR A 266 19.25 6.86 -2.86
N PHE A 267 18.38 6.67 -3.87
CA PHE A 267 17.86 7.76 -4.71
C PHE A 267 16.38 7.63 -5.09
N ALA A 268 15.64 6.68 -4.49
CA ALA A 268 14.23 6.47 -4.79
C ALA A 268 13.33 7.13 -3.73
N PHE A 269 12.23 7.75 -4.16
CA PHE A 269 11.19 8.18 -3.23
C PHE A 269 10.54 6.96 -2.56
N HIS A 270 9.85 7.21 -1.45
CA HIS A 270 9.00 6.22 -0.78
C HIS A 270 8.03 5.58 -1.79
N ARG A 271 7.66 4.31 -1.58
CA ARG A 271 6.75 3.54 -2.46
C ARG A 271 5.53 4.35 -2.92
N THR A 272 4.90 5.06 -2.00
CA THR A 272 3.69 5.86 -2.25
C THR A 272 3.89 7.02 -3.24
N CYS A 273 5.12 7.49 -3.43
CA CYS A 273 5.40 8.55 -4.41
C CYS A 273 5.34 8.04 -5.85
N TYR A 274 5.49 6.72 -6.08
CA TYR A 274 5.19 6.12 -7.38
C TYR A 274 3.70 6.19 -7.69
N SER A 275 2.82 6.05 -6.70
CA SER A 275 1.37 6.17 -6.86
C SER A 275 0.98 7.58 -7.32
N ASP A 276 1.59 8.60 -6.72
CA ASP A 276 1.47 10.00 -7.11
C ASP A 276 1.86 10.27 -8.57
N VAL A 277 2.95 9.66 -9.02
CA VAL A 277 3.41 9.71 -10.42
C VAL A 277 2.44 8.95 -11.31
N LEU A 278 2.07 7.71 -10.95
CA LEU A 278 1.22 6.85 -11.75
C LEU A 278 -0.14 7.50 -11.99
N VAL A 279 -0.79 8.02 -10.94
CA VAL A 279 -2.07 8.72 -11.06
C VAL A 279 -1.97 9.87 -12.04
N TYR A 280 -0.90 10.67 -11.96
CA TYR A 280 -0.66 11.71 -12.96
C TYR A 280 -0.55 11.12 -14.38
N LEU A 281 0.27 10.09 -14.59
CA LEU A 281 0.44 9.49 -15.92
C LEU A 281 -0.88 8.91 -16.46
N LEU A 282 -1.69 8.25 -15.62
CA LEU A 282 -2.99 7.71 -16.00
C LEU A 282 -3.97 8.80 -16.46
N THR A 283 -3.92 10.02 -15.88
CA THR A 283 -4.73 11.14 -16.38
C THR A 283 -4.34 11.59 -17.79
N GLN A 284 -3.06 11.41 -18.15
CA GLN A 284 -2.52 11.80 -19.46
C GLN A 284 -2.83 10.77 -20.56
N LEU A 285 -3.11 9.51 -20.20
CA LEU A 285 -3.50 8.46 -21.15
C LEU A 285 -4.92 8.70 -21.69
N ASN A 286 -5.16 8.31 -22.94
CA ASN A 286 -6.52 8.21 -23.50
C ASN A 286 -7.22 6.91 -23.03
N GLY A 287 -8.50 6.73 -23.38
CA GLY A 287 -9.29 5.58 -22.91
C GLY A 287 -8.74 4.24 -23.38
N GLU A 288 -8.29 4.15 -24.64
CA GLU A 288 -7.72 2.92 -25.20
C GLU A 288 -6.39 2.55 -24.53
N GLU A 289 -5.54 3.53 -24.29
CA GLU A 289 -4.27 3.34 -23.60
C GLU A 289 -4.47 2.96 -22.13
N GLN A 290 -5.46 3.55 -21.44
CA GLN A 290 -5.85 3.15 -20.08
C GLN A 290 -6.27 1.67 -20.06
N LYS A 291 -7.15 1.26 -20.97
CA LYS A 291 -7.55 -0.15 -21.09
C LYS A 291 -6.35 -1.06 -21.35
N LYS A 292 -5.44 -0.64 -22.24
CA LYS A 292 -4.22 -1.39 -22.55
C LYS A 292 -3.29 -1.52 -21.35
N ILE A 293 -3.14 -0.49 -20.52
CA ILE A 293 -2.32 -0.61 -19.31
C ILE A 293 -3.00 -1.49 -18.26
N PHE A 294 -4.32 -1.40 -18.10
CA PHE A 294 -5.08 -2.24 -17.16
C PHE A 294 -4.93 -3.72 -17.49
N GLN A 295 -5.04 -4.09 -18.77
CA GLN A 295 -4.82 -5.45 -19.25
C GLN A 295 -3.45 -6.03 -18.88
N ASN A 296 -2.41 -5.19 -18.89
CA ASN A 296 -1.04 -5.64 -18.70
C ASN A 296 -0.56 -5.52 -17.24
N SER A 297 -1.26 -4.76 -16.40
CA SER A 297 -0.73 -4.31 -15.12
C SER A 297 -1.79 -4.08 -14.05
N ALA A 298 -2.97 -4.72 -14.16
CA ALA A 298 -4.10 -4.57 -13.23
C ALA A 298 -3.68 -4.63 -11.76
N TYR A 299 -2.95 -5.68 -11.37
CA TYR A 299 -2.42 -5.85 -10.01
C TYR A 299 -1.58 -4.66 -9.55
N HIS A 300 -0.58 -4.28 -10.36
CA HIS A 300 0.36 -3.22 -10.03
C HIS A 300 -0.33 -1.86 -9.87
N ILE A 301 -1.32 -1.59 -10.74
CA ILE A 301 -2.11 -0.37 -10.71
C ILE A 301 -3.01 -0.33 -9.47
N LEU A 302 -3.76 -1.41 -9.20
CA LEU A 302 -4.62 -1.49 -8.01
C LEU A 302 -3.81 -1.38 -6.72
N SER A 303 -2.60 -1.94 -6.68
CA SER A 303 -1.70 -1.80 -5.55
C SER A 303 -1.36 -0.33 -5.26
N CYS A 304 -1.17 0.50 -6.30
CA CYS A 304 -0.91 1.93 -6.13
C CYS A 304 -2.09 2.67 -5.51
N PHE A 305 -3.32 2.29 -5.87
CA PHE A 305 -4.53 2.89 -5.32
C PHE A 305 -4.79 2.52 -3.86
N GLN A 306 -4.07 1.56 -3.28
CA GLN A 306 -4.16 1.32 -1.83
C GLN A 306 -3.38 2.34 -0.99
N ASP A 307 -2.55 3.18 -1.62
CA ASP A 307 -1.76 4.18 -0.92
C ASP A 307 -2.57 5.44 -0.60
N TRP A 308 -2.22 6.10 0.51
CA TRP A 308 -2.73 7.43 0.80
C TRP A 308 -2.24 8.45 -0.24
N PRO A 309 -3.12 9.33 -0.78
CA PRO A 309 -4.55 9.53 -0.47
C PRO A 309 -5.52 8.88 -1.48
N TRP A 310 -5.06 7.91 -2.27
CA TRP A 310 -5.73 7.41 -3.47
C TRP A 310 -6.75 6.29 -3.25
N GLN A 311 -6.98 5.88 -2.01
CA GLN A 311 -7.83 4.74 -1.66
C GLN A 311 -9.29 4.90 -2.09
N GLU A 312 -9.79 6.13 -2.20
CA GLU A 312 -11.14 6.40 -2.70
C GLU A 312 -11.31 6.01 -4.18
N LEU A 313 -10.23 5.98 -4.95
CA LEU A 313 -10.25 5.55 -6.35
C LEU A 313 -10.07 4.03 -6.50
N PHE A 314 -9.72 3.31 -5.42
CA PHE A 314 -9.41 1.88 -5.49
C PHE A 314 -10.59 1.06 -5.99
N LEU A 315 -11.76 1.20 -5.36
CA LEU A 315 -12.96 0.41 -5.70
C LEU A 315 -13.46 0.73 -7.11
N GLN A 316 -13.55 2.02 -7.45
CA GLN A 316 -13.93 2.46 -8.80
C GLN A 316 -12.99 1.86 -9.84
N THR A 317 -11.69 1.89 -9.60
CA THR A 317 -10.71 1.34 -10.55
C THR A 317 -10.80 -0.18 -10.65
N ALA A 318 -11.03 -0.87 -9.54
CA ALA A 318 -11.17 -2.33 -9.49
C ALA A 318 -12.34 -2.85 -10.34
N GLU A 319 -13.46 -2.14 -10.37
CA GLU A 319 -14.64 -2.51 -11.17
C GLU A 319 -14.30 -2.69 -12.65
N HIS A 320 -13.33 -1.94 -13.17
CA HIS A 320 -12.88 -2.02 -14.56
C HIS A 320 -11.78 -3.07 -14.81
N MET A 321 -11.28 -3.74 -13.77
CA MET A 321 -10.08 -4.57 -13.85
C MET A 321 -10.29 -6.05 -13.51
N TRP A 322 -11.49 -6.45 -13.09
CA TRP A 322 -11.78 -7.83 -12.71
C TRP A 322 -11.38 -8.87 -13.77
N ASN A 323 -11.65 -8.57 -15.05
CA ASN A 323 -11.34 -9.48 -16.16
C ASN A 323 -9.83 -9.57 -16.49
N PHE A 324 -9.01 -8.68 -15.92
CA PHE A 324 -7.57 -8.60 -16.16
C PHE A 324 -6.75 -8.98 -14.94
N LEU A 325 -7.41 -9.33 -13.82
CA LEU A 325 -6.77 -9.62 -12.55
C LEU A 325 -6.71 -11.14 -12.32
N PRO A 326 -5.52 -11.76 -12.36
CA PRO A 326 -5.34 -13.13 -11.91
C PRO A 326 -5.75 -13.34 -10.45
N GLU A 327 -6.28 -14.53 -10.15
CA GLU A 327 -6.79 -14.89 -8.80
C GLU A 327 -5.70 -14.79 -7.72
N GLU A 328 -4.47 -15.15 -8.04
CA GLU A 328 -3.32 -15.01 -7.13
C GLU A 328 -3.06 -13.53 -6.77
N TYR A 329 -3.18 -12.62 -7.74
CA TYR A 329 -3.00 -11.19 -7.49
C TYR A 329 -4.17 -10.56 -6.74
N TYR A 330 -5.37 -11.10 -6.88
CA TYR A 330 -6.50 -10.72 -6.05
C TYR A 330 -6.23 -11.00 -4.55
N GLU A 331 -5.69 -12.18 -4.23
CA GLU A 331 -5.30 -12.54 -2.88
C GLU A 331 -4.26 -11.58 -2.29
N TYR A 332 -3.22 -11.24 -3.06
CA TYR A 332 -2.22 -10.28 -2.61
C TYR A 332 -2.82 -8.89 -2.35
N LEU A 333 -3.78 -8.44 -3.18
CA LEU A 333 -4.48 -7.16 -2.96
C LEU A 333 -5.31 -7.18 -1.68
N LEU A 334 -6.03 -8.27 -1.38
CA LEU A 334 -6.77 -8.40 -0.12
C LEU A 334 -5.84 -8.40 1.09
N THR A 335 -4.75 -9.16 1.01
CA THR A 335 -3.76 -9.28 2.08
C THR A 335 -3.15 -7.92 2.40
N THR A 336 -2.80 -7.15 1.37
CA THR A 336 -2.25 -5.79 1.53
C THR A 336 -3.25 -4.81 2.11
N LEU A 337 -4.55 -4.90 1.80
CA LEU A 337 -5.60 -4.12 2.47
C LEU A 337 -5.67 -4.42 3.98
N LEU A 338 -5.60 -5.70 4.37
CA LEU A 338 -5.59 -6.13 5.77
C LEU A 338 -4.34 -5.66 6.51
N GLU A 339 -3.17 -5.75 5.88
CA GLU A 339 -1.93 -5.21 6.44
C GLU A 339 -1.99 -3.69 6.63
N ASN A 340 -2.47 -2.97 5.64
CA ASN A 340 -2.53 -1.51 5.65
C ASN A 340 -3.51 -0.98 6.70
N ARG A 341 -4.60 -1.71 6.98
CA ARG A 341 -5.48 -1.46 8.13
C ARG A 341 -4.68 -1.41 9.43
N ASN A 342 -3.82 -2.40 9.65
CA ASN A 342 -3.00 -2.50 10.86
C ASN A 342 -1.92 -1.42 10.93
N LYS A 343 -1.51 -0.85 9.78
CA LYS A 343 -0.41 0.13 9.70
C LYS A 343 -0.87 1.58 9.76
N CYS A 344 -1.95 1.92 9.05
CA CYS A 344 -2.33 3.31 8.74
C CYS A 344 -3.78 3.66 9.14
N GLY A 345 -4.64 2.68 9.46
CA GLY A 345 -5.97 2.92 10.03
C GLY A 345 -7.02 3.61 9.12
N TYR A 346 -6.67 4.11 7.94
CA TYR A 346 -7.60 4.85 7.07
C TYR A 346 -8.56 3.93 6.31
N LYS A 347 -9.83 3.83 6.74
CA LYS A 347 -10.98 3.19 6.04
C LYS A 347 -10.74 1.83 5.34
N TYR A 348 -9.61 1.16 5.60
CA TYR A 348 -9.25 -0.09 4.94
C TYR A 348 -10.21 -1.23 5.29
N GLN A 349 -10.85 -1.18 6.46
CA GLN A 349 -11.92 -2.10 6.85
C GLN A 349 -13.12 -2.04 5.90
N GLU A 350 -13.60 -0.82 5.62
CA GLU A 350 -14.73 -0.58 4.71
C GLU A 350 -14.35 -0.95 3.27
N ILE A 351 -13.17 -0.54 2.82
CA ILE A 351 -12.66 -0.84 1.47
C ILE A 351 -12.53 -2.36 1.29
N PHE A 352 -11.96 -3.06 2.27
CA PHE A 352 -11.83 -4.51 2.24
C PHE A 352 -13.21 -5.19 2.13
N GLY A 353 -14.15 -4.80 2.99
CA GLY A 353 -15.49 -5.39 3.01
C GLY A 353 -16.23 -5.20 1.68
N THR A 354 -16.20 -3.98 1.13
CA THR A 354 -16.82 -3.68 -0.16
C THR A 354 -16.13 -4.39 -1.31
N TYR A 355 -14.79 -4.41 -1.33
CA TYR A 355 -14.02 -5.09 -2.36
C TYR A 355 -14.29 -6.60 -2.38
N TRP A 356 -14.34 -7.23 -1.20
CA TRP A 356 -14.75 -8.63 -1.08
C TRP A 356 -16.18 -8.85 -1.58
N LEU A 357 -17.14 -8.00 -1.18
CA LEU A 357 -18.54 -8.16 -1.61
C LEU A 357 -18.68 -8.06 -3.13
N GLN A 358 -18.02 -7.09 -3.76
CA GLN A 358 -18.06 -6.84 -5.20
C GLN A 358 -17.25 -7.85 -6.03
N SER A 359 -16.33 -8.61 -5.41
CA SER A 359 -15.47 -9.52 -6.17
C SER A 359 -16.27 -10.65 -6.84
N PRO A 360 -15.89 -11.05 -8.07
CA PRO A 360 -16.39 -12.25 -8.72
C PRO A 360 -16.33 -13.50 -7.81
N GLY A 361 -17.30 -14.40 -7.99
CA GLY A 361 -17.41 -15.64 -7.21
C GLY A 361 -16.17 -16.54 -7.33
N THR A 362 -15.58 -16.62 -8.53
CA THR A 362 -14.35 -17.38 -8.79
C THR A 362 -13.18 -16.96 -7.91
N PHE A 363 -13.06 -15.66 -7.60
CA PHE A 363 -12.03 -15.18 -6.68
C PHE A 363 -12.29 -15.60 -5.24
N LYS A 364 -13.56 -15.59 -4.79
CA LYS A 364 -13.93 -16.04 -3.43
C LYS A 364 -13.68 -17.53 -3.28
N GLU A 365 -14.10 -18.31 -4.27
CA GLU A 365 -13.84 -19.74 -4.37
C GLU A 365 -12.34 -20.03 -4.33
N TYR A 366 -11.52 -19.31 -5.10
CA TYR A 366 -10.06 -19.45 -5.07
C TYR A 366 -9.48 -19.31 -3.65
N ILE A 367 -9.88 -18.28 -2.91
CA ILE A 367 -9.40 -18.01 -1.55
C ILE A 367 -9.82 -19.11 -0.59
N ILE A 368 -11.05 -19.61 -0.70
CA ILE A 368 -11.64 -20.60 0.20
C ILE A 368 -11.13 -22.01 -0.10
N ASP A 369 -11.22 -22.44 -1.36
CA ASP A 369 -10.99 -23.81 -1.82
C ASP A 369 -9.51 -24.21 -1.77
N LYS A 370 -8.61 -23.28 -2.09
CA LYS A 370 -7.19 -23.64 -2.20
C LYS A 370 -6.47 -23.78 -0.87
N HIS A 371 -7.04 -23.32 0.25
CA HIS A 371 -6.39 -23.29 1.57
C HIS A 371 -4.91 -22.84 1.48
N ARG A 372 -4.54 -21.95 0.55
CA ARG A 372 -3.13 -21.71 0.18
C ARG A 372 -2.50 -20.56 0.93
N SER A 373 -3.30 -19.59 1.33
CA SER A 373 -2.75 -18.33 1.81
C SER A 373 -2.61 -18.28 3.32
N ILE A 374 -1.44 -18.72 3.77
CA ILE A 374 -1.02 -18.55 5.17
C ILE A 374 -1.09 -17.06 5.53
N GLU A 375 -0.59 -16.19 4.65
CA GLU A 375 -0.49 -14.75 4.93
C GLU A 375 -1.88 -14.09 4.98
N PHE A 376 -2.78 -14.36 4.03
CA PHE A 376 -4.13 -13.79 4.07
C PHE A 376 -4.87 -14.19 5.35
N LEU A 377 -4.89 -15.48 5.71
CA LEU A 377 -5.59 -15.97 6.89
C LEU A 377 -4.97 -15.38 8.16
N TYR A 378 -3.64 -15.40 8.26
CA TYR A 378 -2.93 -14.78 9.36
C TYR A 378 -3.30 -13.31 9.51
N GLN A 379 -3.28 -12.51 8.43
CA GLN A 379 -3.64 -11.10 8.48
C GLN A 379 -5.13 -10.87 8.78
N LEU A 380 -6.02 -11.69 8.24
CA LEU A 380 -7.46 -11.62 8.46
C LEU A 380 -7.78 -11.77 9.95
N PHE A 381 -7.24 -12.82 10.60
CA PHE A 381 -7.49 -13.05 12.02
C PHE A 381 -6.67 -12.14 12.93
N LYS A 382 -5.46 -11.74 12.52
CA LYS A 382 -4.66 -10.73 13.22
C LYS A 382 -5.37 -9.40 13.33
N SER A 383 -6.17 -9.03 12.32
CA SER A 383 -6.93 -7.80 12.29
C SER A 383 -7.96 -7.71 13.44
N LYS A 384 -8.41 -8.86 13.97
CA LYS A 384 -9.50 -8.98 14.96
C LYS A 384 -10.81 -8.31 14.53
N ASP A 385 -10.98 -8.12 13.23
CA ASP A 385 -12.15 -7.51 12.64
C ASP A 385 -13.26 -8.55 12.54
N ALA A 386 -14.10 -8.62 13.58
CA ALA A 386 -15.17 -9.62 13.64
C ALA A 386 -16.12 -9.54 12.44
N GLU A 387 -16.38 -8.32 11.93
CA GLU A 387 -17.25 -8.09 10.78
C GLU A 387 -16.65 -8.67 9.51
N ASN A 388 -15.40 -8.33 9.19
CA ASN A 388 -14.73 -8.83 7.99
C ASN A 388 -14.39 -10.32 8.08
N ILE A 389 -14.02 -10.83 9.25
CA ILE A 389 -13.84 -12.27 9.49
C ILE A 389 -15.16 -12.99 9.22
N GLN A 390 -16.27 -12.50 9.77
CA GLN A 390 -17.58 -13.09 9.54
C GLN A 390 -17.98 -12.98 8.08
N LEU A 391 -17.71 -11.86 7.42
CA LEU A 391 -18.01 -11.65 6.00
C LEU A 391 -17.32 -12.68 5.10
N VAL A 392 -16.03 -12.95 5.33
CA VAL A 392 -15.26 -13.95 4.56
C VAL A 392 -15.75 -15.37 4.85
N LEU A 393 -16.04 -15.67 6.12
CA LEU A 393 -16.42 -17.01 6.57
C LEU A 393 -17.91 -17.33 6.43
N ARG A 394 -18.76 -16.35 6.09
CA ARG A 394 -20.21 -16.53 6.02
C ARG A 394 -20.60 -17.61 5.01
N ASP A 395 -19.91 -17.63 3.88
CA ASP A 395 -20.24 -18.47 2.75
C ASP A 395 -19.43 -19.79 2.75
N VAL A 396 -18.63 -20.03 3.81
CA VAL A 396 -17.83 -21.24 4.01
C VAL A 396 -18.59 -22.23 4.90
N SER A 397 -18.73 -23.47 4.46
CA SER A 397 -19.42 -24.52 5.24
C SER A 397 -18.65 -24.87 6.52
N ALA A 398 -19.34 -25.46 7.51
CA ALA A 398 -18.69 -25.89 8.76
C ALA A 398 -17.58 -26.93 8.49
N SER A 399 -17.82 -27.87 7.58
CA SER A 399 -16.80 -28.86 7.18
C SER A 399 -15.60 -28.20 6.50
N ASP A 400 -15.80 -27.17 5.68
CA ASP A 400 -14.68 -26.49 5.01
C ASP A 400 -13.85 -25.66 5.98
N LYS A 401 -14.50 -25.05 6.97
CA LYS A 401 -13.83 -24.35 8.07
C LYS A 401 -12.97 -25.29 8.91
N GLU A 402 -13.49 -26.48 9.20
CA GLU A 402 -12.75 -27.52 9.91
C GLU A 402 -11.54 -27.99 9.07
N ARG A 403 -11.76 -28.29 7.78
CA ARG A 403 -10.68 -28.66 6.85
C ARG A 403 -9.61 -27.59 6.75
N LEU A 404 -10.00 -26.31 6.72
CA LEU A 404 -9.08 -25.17 6.65
C LEU A 404 -8.09 -25.15 7.81
N ILE A 405 -8.55 -25.31 9.05
CA ILE A 405 -7.70 -25.18 10.24
C ILE A 405 -6.82 -26.42 10.47
N VAL A 406 -7.30 -27.63 10.15
CA VAL A 406 -6.49 -28.85 10.23
C VAL A 406 -5.52 -29.00 9.04
N SER A 407 -5.72 -28.24 7.96
CA SER A 407 -4.79 -28.26 6.83
C SER A 407 -3.37 -27.82 7.23
N GLY A 408 -2.37 -28.22 6.45
CA GLY A 408 -0.99 -27.75 6.64
C GLY A 408 -0.85 -26.22 6.64
N THR A 409 -1.74 -25.50 5.95
CA THR A 409 -1.82 -24.04 6.00
C THR A 409 -2.35 -23.56 7.34
N GLY A 410 -3.45 -24.14 7.83
CA GLY A 410 -4.02 -23.82 9.15
C GLY A 410 -3.02 -24.05 10.28
N VAL A 411 -2.32 -25.19 10.25
CA VAL A 411 -1.21 -25.52 11.18
C VAL A 411 -0.12 -24.44 11.16
N ARG A 412 0.29 -23.98 9.96
CA ARG A 412 1.28 -22.90 9.81
C ARG A 412 0.78 -21.55 10.33
N VAL A 413 -0.50 -21.21 10.12
CA VAL A 413 -1.12 -20.00 10.69
C VAL A 413 -1.11 -20.06 12.22
N CYS A 414 -1.51 -21.20 12.81
CA CYS A 414 -1.43 -21.43 14.25
C CYS A 414 0.00 -21.23 14.78
N HIS A 415 0.99 -21.82 14.10
CA HIS A 415 2.39 -21.65 14.43
C HIS A 415 2.84 -20.18 14.39
N MET A 416 2.44 -19.42 13.36
CA MET A 416 2.76 -17.99 13.25
C MET A 416 2.20 -17.17 14.44
N PHE A 417 0.95 -17.40 14.83
CA PHE A 417 0.38 -16.73 16.00
C PHE A 417 1.11 -17.10 17.29
N ILE A 418 1.42 -18.39 17.49
CA ILE A 418 2.16 -18.87 18.68
C ILE A 418 3.55 -18.26 18.73
N PHE A 419 4.25 -18.24 17.59
CA PHE A 419 5.60 -17.71 17.48
C PHE A 419 5.65 -16.23 17.89
N ARG A 420 4.67 -15.44 17.43
CA ARG A 420 4.52 -14.00 17.73
C ARG A 420 3.75 -13.69 19.03
N GLU A 421 3.34 -14.72 19.76
CA GLU A 421 2.58 -14.61 21.02
C GLU A 421 1.23 -13.88 20.87
N GLU A 422 0.61 -14.01 19.69
CA GLU A 422 -0.67 -13.40 19.34
C GLU A 422 -1.85 -14.31 19.74
N TRP A 423 -1.90 -14.72 21.02
CA TRP A 423 -2.82 -15.74 21.54
C TRP A 423 -4.31 -15.45 21.32
N HIS A 424 -4.72 -14.18 21.38
CA HIS A 424 -6.12 -13.80 21.15
C HIS A 424 -6.55 -14.02 19.70
N SER A 425 -5.65 -13.74 18.75
CA SER A 425 -5.92 -13.96 17.32
C SER A 425 -5.99 -15.46 17.01
N LEU A 426 -5.14 -16.26 17.66
CA LEU A 426 -5.18 -17.73 17.59
C LEU A 426 -6.51 -18.29 18.13
N GLN A 427 -6.94 -17.84 19.31
CA GLN A 427 -8.22 -18.25 19.88
C GLN A 427 -9.38 -17.89 18.96
N LEU A 428 -9.40 -16.68 18.41
CA LEU A 428 -10.42 -16.26 17.46
C LEU A 428 -10.43 -17.13 16.19
N PHE A 429 -9.24 -17.51 15.69
CA PHE A 429 -9.12 -18.40 14.53
C PHE A 429 -9.72 -19.78 14.83
N ILE A 430 -9.36 -20.39 15.96
CA ILE A 430 -9.89 -21.68 16.40
C ILE A 430 -11.41 -21.61 16.59
N GLN A 431 -11.90 -20.59 17.28
CA GLN A 431 -13.33 -20.40 17.57
C GLN A 431 -14.16 -20.26 16.30
N LYS A 432 -13.68 -19.49 15.32
CA LYS A 432 -14.42 -19.24 14.07
C LYS A 432 -14.40 -20.42 13.11
N CYS A 433 -13.48 -21.36 13.29
CA CYS A 433 -13.42 -22.58 12.49
C CYS A 433 -14.33 -23.72 13.00
N THR A 434 -14.86 -23.65 14.23
CA THR A 434 -15.82 -24.64 14.79
C THR A 434 -15.32 -26.09 14.67
N LEU A 435 -14.32 -26.44 15.48
CA LEU A 435 -13.72 -27.77 15.48
C LEU A 435 -14.61 -28.83 16.14
N SER A 436 -14.77 -29.98 15.51
CA SER A 436 -15.17 -31.22 16.19
C SER A 436 -14.04 -31.75 17.09
N SER A 437 -14.38 -32.60 18.06
CA SER A 437 -13.38 -33.25 18.93
C SER A 437 -12.35 -34.06 18.13
N GLU A 438 -12.77 -34.66 17.01
CA GLU A 438 -11.87 -35.39 16.12
C GLU A 438 -10.90 -34.44 15.43
N ALA A 439 -11.38 -33.30 14.93
CA ALA A 439 -10.52 -32.30 14.30
C ALA A 439 -9.54 -31.65 15.26
N VAL A 440 -9.90 -31.49 16.55
CA VAL A 440 -8.95 -31.09 17.60
C VAL A 440 -7.80 -32.08 17.71
N LEU A 441 -8.10 -33.38 17.76
CA LEU A 441 -7.07 -34.42 17.84
C LEU A 441 -6.15 -34.41 16.62
N ARG A 442 -6.73 -34.31 15.41
CA ARG A 442 -5.96 -34.20 14.17
C ARG A 442 -5.08 -32.94 14.16
N LEU A 443 -5.62 -31.78 14.52
CA LEU A 443 -4.85 -30.54 14.61
C LEU A 443 -3.66 -30.67 15.57
N LYS A 444 -3.85 -31.33 16.72
CA LYS A 444 -2.76 -31.56 17.69
C LYS A 444 -1.66 -32.44 17.10
N GLN A 445 -2.05 -33.52 16.40
CA GLN A 445 -1.12 -34.44 15.75
C GLN A 445 -0.36 -33.73 14.62
N ASP A 446 -1.06 -33.11 13.68
CA ASP A 446 -0.47 -32.42 12.53
C ASP A 446 0.44 -31.28 12.98
N PHE A 447 0.08 -30.58 14.05
CA PHE A 447 0.92 -29.55 14.65
C PHE A 447 2.19 -30.13 15.28
N ALA A 448 2.11 -31.28 15.96
CA ALA A 448 3.29 -31.95 16.52
C ALA A 448 4.25 -32.41 15.42
N GLU A 449 3.74 -33.08 14.38
CA GLU A 449 4.52 -33.51 13.21
C GLU A 449 5.18 -32.31 12.50
N PHE A 450 4.44 -31.21 12.35
CA PHE A 450 4.98 -29.97 11.79
C PHE A 450 6.12 -29.39 12.63
N LEU A 451 6.00 -29.37 13.96
CA LEU A 451 7.07 -28.90 14.84
C LEU A 451 8.33 -29.76 14.73
N GLU A 452 8.17 -31.09 14.66
CA GLU A 452 9.28 -32.03 14.47
C GLU A 452 10.01 -31.80 13.13
N SER A 453 9.26 -31.42 12.09
CA SER A 453 9.85 -31.14 10.76
C SER A 453 10.71 -29.87 10.72
N ILE A 454 10.41 -28.86 11.57
CA ILE A 454 11.09 -27.55 11.53
C ILE A 454 12.17 -27.43 12.61
N TYR A 455 12.00 -28.07 13.76
CA TYR A 455 12.87 -27.88 14.92
C TYR A 455 13.69 -29.13 15.24
N ARG A 456 15.00 -28.93 15.47
CA ARG A 456 15.84 -29.99 16.05
C ARG A 456 15.45 -30.21 17.52
N ALA A 457 15.65 -31.43 18.04
CA ALA A 457 15.28 -31.82 19.41
C ALA A 457 15.74 -30.83 20.51
N GLY A 458 16.88 -30.16 20.36
CA GLY A 458 17.36 -29.15 21.31
C GLY A 458 16.60 -27.82 21.29
N GLN A 459 16.08 -27.39 20.14
CA GLN A 459 15.29 -26.17 19.98
C GLN A 459 13.87 -26.33 20.54
N MET A 460 13.38 -27.59 20.60
CA MET A 460 12.07 -27.92 21.14
C MET A 460 11.94 -27.55 22.63
N ARG A 461 13.00 -27.75 23.42
CA ARG A 461 12.98 -27.49 24.87
C ARG A 461 12.73 -26.01 25.21
N TYR A 462 13.27 -25.08 24.43
CA TYR A 462 13.11 -23.64 24.68
C TYR A 462 11.70 -23.13 24.39
N ARG A 463 10.92 -23.85 23.58
CA ARG A 463 9.59 -23.42 23.12
C ARG A 463 8.45 -24.22 23.71
N LYS A 464 8.75 -25.26 24.51
CA LYS A 464 7.76 -26.14 25.15
C LYS A 464 6.61 -25.38 25.82
N ARG A 465 6.93 -24.33 26.60
CA ARG A 465 5.90 -23.49 27.28
C ARG A 465 4.86 -22.89 26.31
N LYS A 466 5.27 -22.49 25.10
CA LYS A 466 4.35 -21.95 24.09
C LYS A 466 3.44 -23.05 23.54
N TRP A 467 3.96 -24.24 23.33
CA TRP A 467 3.18 -25.36 22.81
C TRP A 467 2.23 -25.94 23.84
N ASP A 468 2.68 -26.09 25.09
CA ASP A 468 1.81 -26.48 26.21
C ASP A 468 0.61 -25.52 26.32
N ARG A 469 0.84 -24.21 26.16
CA ARG A 469 -0.24 -23.22 26.12
C ARG A 469 -1.18 -23.38 24.92
N PHE A 470 -0.66 -23.74 23.74
CA PHE A 470 -1.51 -24.03 22.59
C PHE A 470 -2.40 -25.26 22.82
N TYR A 471 -1.84 -26.33 23.37
CA TYR A 471 -2.62 -27.52 23.71
C TYR A 471 -3.69 -27.22 24.77
N GLN A 472 -3.36 -26.42 25.79
CA GLN A 472 -4.34 -25.95 26.77
C GLN A 472 -5.50 -25.17 26.13
N ILE A 473 -5.22 -24.33 25.12
CA ILE A 473 -6.27 -23.60 24.40
C ILE A 473 -7.20 -24.57 23.64
N LEU A 474 -6.65 -25.65 23.07
CA LEU A 474 -7.43 -26.67 22.38
C LEU A 474 -8.22 -27.58 23.33
N ASP A 475 -7.74 -27.75 24.56
CA ASP A 475 -8.39 -28.54 25.61
C ASP A 475 -9.41 -27.76 26.44
N ASP A 476 -9.54 -26.46 26.20
CA ASP A 476 -10.46 -25.59 26.96
C ASP A 476 -11.93 -25.90 26.60
N PRO A 477 -12.75 -26.42 27.52
CA PRO A 477 -14.17 -26.71 27.27
C PRO A 477 -15.03 -25.46 27.00
N GLY A 478 -14.52 -24.26 27.29
CA GLY A 478 -15.16 -22.99 26.92
C GLY A 478 -15.09 -22.64 25.43
N MET A 479 -14.29 -23.38 24.64
CA MET A 479 -14.34 -23.35 23.19
C MET A 479 -15.54 -24.19 22.75
N VAL A 480 -16.69 -23.57 22.49
CA VAL A 480 -17.95 -24.28 22.13
C VAL A 480 -17.69 -25.35 21.07
N PHE A 481 -17.64 -26.61 21.51
CA PHE A 481 -17.58 -27.79 20.64
C PHE A 481 -19.01 -28.10 20.22
N ILE A 482 -19.24 -28.23 18.91
CA ILE A 482 -20.48 -28.86 18.45
C ILE A 482 -20.30 -30.34 18.78
N GLU A 483 -20.85 -30.78 19.91
CA GLU A 483 -21.06 -32.21 20.13
C GLU A 483 -21.90 -32.71 18.95
N ASN A 484 -21.42 -33.75 18.29
CA ASN A 484 -22.13 -34.43 17.21
C ASN A 484 -23.44 -35.02 17.77
N GLY A 485 -24.46 -34.17 17.90
CA GLY A 485 -25.83 -34.54 18.17
C GLY A 485 -26.56 -34.71 16.84
N GLU A 486 -26.78 -35.96 16.48
CA GLU A 486 -27.86 -36.48 15.64
C GLU A 486 -28.56 -35.48 14.70
N CYS A 487 -28.41 -35.74 13.41
CA CYS A 487 -29.32 -35.30 12.36
C CYS A 487 -30.75 -35.71 12.72
N SER A 488 -31.44 -34.88 13.49
CA SER A 488 -32.85 -35.00 13.79
C SER A 488 -33.60 -34.48 12.56
N THR A 489 -34.15 -35.42 11.81
CA THR A 489 -35.19 -35.20 10.83
C THR A 489 -36.39 -34.53 11.49
N THR A 490 -36.41 -33.19 11.52
CA THR A 490 -37.67 -32.47 11.68
C THR A 490 -38.49 -32.65 10.41
N GLN A 491 -39.49 -33.54 10.50
CA GLN A 491 -40.70 -33.46 9.70
C GLN A 491 -41.27 -32.04 9.82
N VAL A 492 -41.30 -31.34 8.69
CA VAL A 492 -42.24 -30.24 8.46
C VAL A 492 -43.15 -30.70 7.33
N ASP A 493 -44.30 -31.24 7.73
CA ASP A 493 -45.47 -31.27 6.86
C ASP A 493 -45.95 -29.84 6.64
N GLY A 494 -46.17 -29.46 5.37
CA GLY A 494 -46.88 -28.22 5.05
C GLY A 494 -46.43 -27.49 3.77
N SER A 495 -46.86 -28.00 2.62
CA SER A 495 -47.16 -27.22 1.40
C SER A 495 -46.02 -26.53 0.63
N SER A 496 -45.55 -27.16 -0.44
CA SER A 496 -45.01 -26.48 -1.65
C SER A 496 -44.85 -27.47 -2.82
N SER A 497 -45.91 -28.21 -3.14
CA SER A 497 -46.04 -28.92 -4.41
C SER A 497 -46.45 -27.94 -5.51
N ASN A 498 -45.51 -27.24 -6.16
CA ASN A 498 -45.79 -26.62 -7.47
C ASN A 498 -44.58 -26.13 -8.31
N LYS A 499 -43.33 -26.43 -7.94
CA LYS A 499 -42.16 -26.00 -8.75
C LYS A 499 -41.39 -27.10 -9.48
N ARG A 500 -41.60 -28.38 -9.18
CA ARG A 500 -40.90 -29.50 -9.86
C ARG A 500 -41.58 -30.03 -11.13
N GLU A 501 -42.85 -29.71 -11.36
CA GLU A 501 -43.56 -30.14 -12.59
C GLU A 501 -43.35 -29.20 -13.79
N ARG A 502 -42.94 -27.94 -13.57
CA ARG A 502 -42.63 -27.00 -14.66
C ARG A 502 -41.27 -27.23 -15.31
N VAL A 503 -40.30 -27.85 -14.62
CA VAL A 503 -38.95 -28.08 -15.17
C VAL A 503 -38.90 -29.38 -16.01
N LYS A 504 -39.71 -30.39 -15.68
CA LYS A 504 -39.82 -31.61 -16.51
C LYS A 504 -40.50 -31.34 -17.86
N LYS A 505 -41.57 -30.53 -17.91
CA LYS A 505 -42.27 -30.19 -19.17
C LYS A 505 -41.40 -29.41 -20.18
N ILE A 506 -40.50 -28.54 -19.72
CA ILE A 506 -39.62 -27.74 -20.60
C ILE A 506 -38.47 -28.59 -21.18
N THR A 507 -38.08 -29.66 -20.49
CA THR A 507 -36.97 -30.52 -20.92
C THR A 507 -37.41 -31.53 -21.99
N ASP A 508 -38.67 -31.98 -21.94
CA ASP A 508 -39.23 -32.90 -22.93
C ASP A 508 -39.70 -32.20 -24.22
N GLU A 509 -40.15 -30.94 -24.15
CA GLU A 509 -40.45 -30.13 -25.35
C GLU A 509 -39.18 -29.79 -26.18
N LYS A 510 -38.03 -29.60 -25.53
CA LYS A 510 -36.76 -29.36 -26.23
C LYS A 510 -36.18 -30.62 -26.89
N ARG A 511 -36.49 -31.81 -26.37
CA ARG A 511 -36.11 -33.10 -26.99
C ARG A 511 -37.02 -33.47 -28.18
N SER A 512 -38.30 -33.10 -28.14
CA SER A 512 -39.23 -33.30 -29.25
C SER A 512 -38.92 -32.40 -30.47
N LYS A 513 -38.50 -31.14 -30.25
CA LYS A 513 -38.14 -30.22 -31.34
C LYS A 513 -36.82 -30.57 -32.05
N ARG A 514 -35.86 -31.22 -31.37
CA ARG A 514 -34.59 -31.67 -32.00
C ARG A 514 -34.72 -32.94 -32.86
N ARG A 515 -35.79 -33.72 -32.71
CA ARG A 515 -36.06 -34.92 -33.55
C ARG A 515 -36.85 -34.63 -34.83
N LYS A 516 -37.28 -33.39 -35.06
CA LYS A 516 -38.00 -32.96 -36.28
C LYS A 516 -37.16 -32.11 -37.25
N GLN A 517 -35.84 -32.01 -37.02
CA GLN A 517 -34.90 -31.29 -37.90
C GLN A 517 -33.67 -32.14 -38.25
N GLN A 518 -33.81 -33.46 -38.20
CA GLN A 518 -32.88 -34.42 -38.83
C GLN A 518 -33.64 -35.28 -39.81
#